data_AF-A0A7D9K2N9-F1
#
_entry.id   AF-A0A7D9K2N9-F1
#
_cell.length_a   1.000
_cell.length_b   1.000
_cell.length_c   1.000
_cell.angle_alpha   90.00
_cell.angle_beta   90.00
_cell.angle_gamma   90.00
#
_symmetry.space_group_name_H-M   'P 1'
#
loop_
_entity.id
_entity.type
_entity.pdbx_description
1 polymer ?
#
loop_
_entity_poly.entity_id
_entity_poly.type
_entity_poly.pdbx_seq_one_letter_code
_entity_poly.pdbx_strand_id
1 'polypeptide(L)'
;MYTWFWVRSSIPRRLWSKCMDYKVTENGAAVWYKLVGDNELPLKGRCAKDKPLFYEGMLVVPDNATAKKVPSVEGMMIYRKDNNKLYVQGDKKLNALAEEKKIISILDKDIAELESKFDRFNHTLGNKMRLIHSRDISASTILKGEPESFLKQLKRWFSFNKLTCCWRATLDGWDSRIFHERCDQRGKTITLVKVGKYIFGGYSTYYWG
;
A
#
# COMPACT_ATOMS: atom_id res chain seq x y z
N MET A 1 6.19 6.65 -10.63
CA MET A 1 6.04 7.46 -11.85
C MET A 1 6.89 8.71 -11.67
N TYR A 2 7.56 9.14 -12.74
CA TYR A 2 8.82 9.90 -12.84
C TYR A 2 9.14 11.01 -11.82
N THR A 3 10.44 11.20 -11.55
CA THR A 3 11.01 12.47 -11.04
C THR A 3 12.18 12.89 -11.92
N TRP A 4 12.12 14.12 -12.42
CA TRP A 4 13.20 14.81 -13.12
C TRP A 4 13.90 15.75 -12.14
N PHE A 5 15.23 15.88 -12.23
CA PHE A 5 15.94 16.99 -11.62
C PHE A 5 16.68 17.77 -12.70
N TRP A 6 16.62 19.09 -12.58
CA TRP A 6 17.38 20.02 -13.39
C TRP A 6 18.58 20.50 -12.59
N VAL A 7 19.78 20.33 -13.13
CA VAL A 7 20.97 21.02 -12.64
C VAL A 7 21.13 22.26 -13.52
N ARG A 8 21.10 23.46 -12.93
CA ARG A 8 21.43 24.69 -13.63
C ARG A 8 22.84 24.56 -14.22
N SER A 9 22.93 24.53 -15.54
CA SER A 9 24.21 24.54 -16.27
C SER A 9 24.89 25.91 -16.28
N SER A 10 24.20 26.98 -15.85
CA SER A 10 24.79 28.32 -15.70
C SER A 10 24.42 28.93 -14.34
N ILE A 11 25.44 29.05 -13.48
CA ILE A 11 25.34 29.71 -12.17
C ILE A 11 25.72 31.19 -12.37
N PRO A 12 24.98 32.17 -11.79
CA PRO A 12 25.26 33.60 -11.99
C PRO A 12 26.71 33.98 -11.62
N ARG A 13 27.45 34.63 -12.54
CA ARG A 13 28.89 34.98 -12.39
C ARG A 13 29.25 35.69 -11.07
N ARG A 14 28.33 36.44 -10.46
CA ARG A 14 28.55 37.11 -9.16
C ARG A 14 28.75 36.13 -7.98
N LEU A 15 28.29 34.89 -8.09
CA LEU A 15 28.44 33.86 -7.05
C LEU A 15 29.78 33.09 -7.15
N TRP A 16 30.48 33.16 -8.30
CA TRP A 16 31.67 32.37 -8.65
C TRP A 16 33.03 32.95 -8.22
N SER A 17 33.07 34.12 -7.60
CA SER A 17 34.35 34.69 -7.11
C SER A 17 34.92 33.94 -5.88
N LYS A 18 34.46 32.70 -5.62
CA LYS A 18 34.75 31.91 -4.42
C LYS A 18 35.30 30.55 -4.80
N CYS A 19 36.37 30.19 -4.10
CA CYS A 19 37.05 28.91 -4.21
C CYS A 19 36.21 27.82 -3.51
N MET A 20 36.10 26.64 -4.13
CA MET A 20 35.49 25.44 -3.55
C MET A 20 36.59 24.40 -3.31
N ASP A 21 36.75 23.83 -2.11
CA ASP A 21 37.65 22.70 -1.89
C ASP A 21 36.91 21.43 -1.45
N TYR A 22 37.49 20.28 -1.83
CA TYR A 22 36.98 18.96 -1.49
C TYR A 22 38.14 18.02 -1.19
N LYS A 23 37.85 17.01 -0.38
CA LYS A 23 38.83 16.03 0.10
C LYS A 23 38.53 14.70 -0.55
N VAL A 24 39.55 14.08 -1.13
CA VAL A 24 39.47 12.73 -1.70
C VAL A 24 40.58 11.87 -1.12
N THR A 25 40.42 10.56 -1.22
CA THR A 25 41.46 9.59 -0.84
C THR A 25 42.15 9.11 -2.11
N GLU A 26 43.43 9.42 -2.26
CA GLU A 26 44.29 8.92 -3.34
C GLU A 26 45.44 8.13 -2.73
N ASN A 27 45.63 6.89 -3.18
CA ASN A 27 46.69 5.99 -2.69
C ASN A 27 46.73 5.87 -1.16
N GLY A 28 45.55 5.78 -0.52
CA GLY A 28 45.42 5.70 0.93
C GLY A 28 45.69 7.01 1.69
N ALA A 29 46.06 8.09 0.99
CA ALA A 29 46.31 9.39 1.56
C ALA A 29 45.18 10.37 1.27
N ALA A 30 44.89 11.22 2.26
CA ALA A 30 43.95 12.31 2.14
C ALA A 30 44.53 13.47 1.30
N VAL A 31 43.95 13.72 0.13
CA VAL A 31 44.36 14.82 -0.76
C VAL A 31 43.25 15.86 -0.88
N TRP A 32 43.62 17.13 -0.88
CA TRP A 32 42.71 18.25 -1.06
C TRP A 32 42.81 18.80 -2.48
N TYR A 33 41.66 19.06 -3.07
CA TYR A 33 41.51 19.74 -4.35
C TYR A 33 40.64 20.97 -4.20
N LYS A 34 40.83 21.95 -5.07
CA LYS A 34 40.07 23.18 -5.15
C LYS A 34 39.66 23.52 -6.59
N LEU A 35 38.47 24.07 -6.76
CA LEU A 35 37.97 24.67 -7.98
C LEU A 35 37.91 26.19 -7.76
N VAL A 36 38.40 26.98 -8.71
CA VAL A 36 38.56 28.44 -8.55
C VAL A 36 37.97 29.13 -9.78
N GLY A 37 36.93 29.95 -9.58
CA GLY A 37 36.26 30.63 -10.68
C GLY A 37 35.75 29.64 -11.73
N ASP A 38 35.77 30.01 -13.00
CA ASP A 38 35.25 29.21 -14.11
C ASP A 38 36.21 28.08 -14.56
N ASN A 39 37.19 27.69 -13.74
CA ASN A 39 38.12 26.61 -14.10
C ASN A 39 37.42 25.25 -14.09
N GLU A 40 37.44 24.57 -15.25
CA GLU A 40 36.86 23.23 -15.42
C GLU A 40 37.71 22.12 -14.78
N LEU A 41 38.97 22.41 -14.42
CA LEU A 41 39.92 21.45 -13.88
C LEU A 41 40.23 21.68 -12.38
N PRO A 42 40.18 20.63 -11.53
CA PRO A 42 40.57 20.73 -10.12
C PRO A 42 42.06 21.01 -9.92
N LEU A 43 42.36 21.96 -9.03
CA LEU A 43 43.73 22.29 -8.59
C LEU A 43 44.02 21.66 -7.24
N LYS A 44 45.24 21.19 -6.96
CA LYS A 44 45.58 20.71 -5.61
C LYS A 44 45.57 21.85 -4.58
N GLY A 45 45.10 21.56 -3.37
CA GLY A 45 45.12 22.46 -2.22
C GLY A 45 43.74 22.86 -1.70
N ARG A 46 43.74 23.73 -0.69
CA ARG A 46 42.55 24.23 0.01
C ARG A 46 42.21 25.67 -0.37
N CYS A 47 40.95 26.03 -0.15
CA CYS A 47 40.46 27.39 -0.22
C CYS A 47 40.79 28.17 1.05
N ALA A 48 40.81 29.50 0.94
CA ALA A 48 40.95 30.38 2.09
C ALA A 48 39.75 30.16 3.05
N LYS A 49 40.03 30.00 4.36
CA LYS A 49 39.11 29.44 5.38
C LYS A 49 37.98 30.38 5.81
N ASP A 50 37.88 31.52 5.18
CA ASP A 50 37.04 32.66 5.54
C ASP A 50 35.81 32.81 4.61
N LYS A 51 35.50 31.79 3.79
CA LYS A 51 34.38 31.84 2.82
C LYS A 51 33.54 30.54 2.78
N PRO A 52 32.22 30.65 2.48
CA PRO A 52 31.30 29.51 2.40
C PRO A 52 31.62 28.55 1.25
N LEU A 53 31.43 27.25 1.48
CA LEU A 53 31.70 26.14 0.55
C LEU A 53 30.40 25.67 -0.12
N PHE A 54 30.41 25.58 -1.45
CA PHE A 54 29.31 25.13 -2.29
C PHE A 54 29.67 23.78 -2.92
N TYR A 55 28.91 22.72 -2.66
CA TYR A 55 29.12 21.38 -3.23
C TYR A 55 28.08 21.13 -4.31
N GLU A 56 28.45 21.05 -5.60
CA GLU A 56 27.59 20.53 -6.69
C GLU A 56 26.08 20.82 -6.56
N GLY A 57 25.70 22.10 -6.41
CA GLY A 57 24.29 22.53 -6.29
C GLY A 57 23.70 22.58 -4.86
N MET A 58 24.48 22.19 -3.86
CA MET A 58 24.13 22.21 -2.43
C MET A 58 25.13 23.05 -1.62
N LEU A 59 24.62 24.04 -0.90
CA LEU A 59 25.41 24.85 0.02
C LEU A 59 25.42 24.21 1.41
N VAL A 60 26.60 24.05 2.00
CA VAL A 60 26.72 23.50 3.37
C VAL A 60 27.02 24.64 4.34
N VAL A 61 26.17 24.82 5.34
CA VAL A 61 26.30 25.88 6.36
C VAL A 61 26.38 25.30 7.78
N PRO A 62 27.14 25.92 8.69
CA PRO A 62 27.31 25.42 10.05
C PRO A 62 26.01 25.50 10.87
N ASP A 63 25.24 26.58 10.73
CA ASP A 63 24.09 26.89 11.58
C ASP A 63 23.01 27.74 10.87
N ASN A 64 21.91 28.00 11.57
CA ASN A 64 20.81 28.84 11.08
C ASN A 64 21.21 30.32 10.85
N ALA A 65 22.10 30.86 11.67
CA ALA A 65 22.51 32.27 11.58
C ALA A 65 23.27 32.51 10.27
N THR A 66 24.08 31.55 9.87
CA THR A 66 24.79 31.53 8.59
C THR A 66 23.81 31.29 7.44
N ALA A 67 22.84 30.38 7.61
CA ALA A 67 21.80 30.12 6.60
C ALA A 67 20.99 31.38 6.23
N LYS A 68 20.64 32.22 7.21
CA LYS A 68 19.90 33.48 6.98
C LYS A 68 20.66 34.53 6.17
N LYS A 69 21.99 34.45 6.14
CA LYS A 69 22.85 35.36 5.37
C LYS A 69 23.05 34.89 3.92
N VAL A 70 22.57 33.68 3.59
CA VAL A 70 22.63 33.13 2.24
C VAL A 70 21.59 33.83 1.36
N PRO A 71 21.96 34.29 0.15
CA PRO A 71 21.00 34.83 -0.80
C PRO A 71 19.86 33.85 -1.08
N SER A 72 18.62 34.32 -1.02
CA SER A 72 17.41 33.52 -1.29
C SER A 72 17.25 33.25 -2.79
N VAL A 73 18.00 32.29 -3.31
CA VAL A 73 17.88 31.80 -4.68
C VAL A 73 16.92 30.61 -4.70
N GLU A 74 15.81 30.72 -5.41
CA GLU A 74 14.83 29.64 -5.55
C GLU A 74 15.46 28.35 -6.10
N GLY A 75 15.07 27.21 -5.54
CA GLY A 75 15.60 25.88 -5.86
C GLY A 75 16.95 25.55 -5.22
N MET A 76 17.59 26.48 -4.53
CA MET A 76 18.89 26.24 -3.90
C MET A 76 18.78 25.28 -2.71
N MET A 77 19.62 24.24 -2.70
CA MET A 77 19.71 23.30 -1.60
C MET A 77 20.70 23.77 -0.54
N ILE A 78 20.32 23.69 0.73
CA ILE A 78 21.15 24.09 1.87
C ILE A 78 21.17 22.96 2.90
N TYR A 79 22.34 22.38 3.14
CA TYR A 79 22.55 21.42 4.23
C TYR A 79 23.05 22.14 5.48
N ARG A 80 22.38 21.93 6.60
CA ARG A 80 22.71 22.52 7.89
C ARG A 80 23.38 21.49 8.80
N LYS A 81 24.61 21.76 9.22
CA LYS A 81 25.38 20.85 10.10
C LYS A 81 24.86 20.81 11.53
N ASP A 82 24.30 21.90 12.04
CA ASP A 82 23.78 21.98 13.41
C ASP A 82 22.61 21.04 13.69
N ASN A 83 21.84 20.67 12.66
CA ASN A 83 20.70 19.77 12.81
C ASN A 83 20.67 18.61 11.81
N ASN A 84 21.71 18.46 10.99
CA ASN A 84 21.84 17.43 9.96
C ASN A 84 20.63 17.36 9.01
N LYS A 85 20.03 18.51 8.66
CA LYS A 85 18.86 18.58 7.75
C LYS A 85 19.21 19.28 6.44
N LEU A 86 18.60 18.79 5.37
CA LEU A 86 18.65 19.39 4.04
C LEU A 86 17.42 20.27 3.83
N TYR A 87 17.63 21.46 3.27
CA TYR A 87 16.59 22.45 3.01
C TYR A 87 16.59 22.83 1.54
N VAL A 88 15.45 23.20 0.99
CA VAL A 88 15.31 23.80 -0.34
C VAL A 88 14.72 25.19 -0.20
N GLN A 89 15.34 26.17 -0.83
CA GLN A 89 14.85 27.53 -0.89
C GLN A 89 13.68 27.61 -1.88
N GLY A 90 12.51 28.03 -1.41
CA GLY A 90 11.31 28.24 -2.24
C GLY A 90 10.41 29.27 -1.58
N ASP A 91 9.70 30.10 -2.37
CA ASP A 91 8.81 31.15 -1.86
C ASP A 91 9.48 32.10 -0.85
N LYS A 92 10.76 32.43 -1.09
CA LYS A 92 11.61 33.24 -0.19
C LYS A 92 11.79 32.64 1.21
N LYS A 93 11.58 31.33 1.38
CA LYS A 93 11.72 30.60 2.64
C LYS A 93 12.60 29.35 2.48
N LEU A 94 13.18 28.90 3.59
CA LEU A 94 13.86 27.61 3.69
C LEU A 94 12.85 26.54 4.09
N ASN A 95 12.60 25.59 3.20
CA ASN A 95 11.73 24.46 3.46
C ASN A 95 12.58 23.23 3.76
N ALA A 96 12.40 22.62 4.93
CA ALA A 96 13.12 21.39 5.24
C ALA A 96 12.62 20.26 4.33
N LEU A 97 13.54 19.55 3.70
CA LEU A 97 13.20 18.29 3.04
C LEU A 97 12.90 17.25 4.11
N ALA A 98 11.85 16.45 3.88
CA ALA A 98 11.50 15.33 4.75
C ALA A 98 11.23 15.77 6.21
N GLU A 99 10.34 16.75 6.41
CA GLU A 99 9.86 17.10 7.76
C GLU A 99 9.19 15.90 8.43
N GLU A 100 9.77 15.41 9.53
CA GLU A 100 9.29 14.25 10.28
C GLU A 100 7.78 14.29 10.56
N LYS A 101 7.24 15.43 10.98
CA LYS A 101 5.78 15.61 11.20
C LYS A 101 4.94 15.37 9.95
N LYS A 102 5.40 15.83 8.78
CA LYS A 102 4.71 15.61 7.50
C LYS A 102 4.79 14.14 7.10
N ILE A 103 5.95 13.50 7.29
CA ILE A 103 6.12 12.06 7.03
C ILE A 103 5.18 11.24 7.90
N ILE A 104 5.13 11.52 9.21
CA ILE A 104 4.22 10.86 10.14
C ILE A 104 2.76 11.04 9.69
N SER A 105 2.34 12.25 9.29
CA SER A 105 0.97 12.46 8.82
C SER A 105 0.62 11.69 7.53
N ILE A 106 1.60 11.47 6.65
CA ILE A 106 1.42 10.64 5.45
C ILE A 106 1.27 9.18 5.87
N LEU A 107 2.14 8.70 6.77
CA LEU A 107 2.08 7.34 7.29
C LEU A 107 0.76 7.07 8.02
N ASP A 108 0.29 7.99 8.87
CA ASP A 108 -0.98 7.87 9.59
C ASP A 108 -2.17 7.76 8.62
N LYS A 109 -2.14 8.54 7.54
CA LYS A 109 -3.17 8.48 6.49
C LYS A 109 -3.17 7.13 5.78
N ASP A 110 -1.99 6.63 5.42
CA ASP A 110 -1.85 5.35 4.73
C ASP A 110 -2.27 4.18 5.64
N ILE A 111 -1.95 4.25 6.94
CA ILE A 111 -2.39 3.28 7.95
C ILE A 111 -3.92 3.28 8.04
N ALA A 112 -4.56 4.45 8.19
CA ALA A 112 -6.00 4.55 8.27
C ALA A 112 -6.71 4.00 7.01
N GLU A 113 -6.12 4.21 5.82
CA GLU A 113 -6.65 3.63 4.57
C GLU A 113 -6.55 2.10 4.56
N LEU A 114 -5.42 1.55 5.04
CA LEU A 114 -5.21 0.10 5.14
C LEU A 114 -6.15 -0.54 6.16
N GLU A 115 -6.35 0.08 7.32
CA GLU A 115 -7.31 -0.37 8.34
C GLU A 115 -8.72 -0.45 7.75
N SER A 116 -9.15 0.61 7.05
CA SER A 116 -10.44 0.65 6.38
C SER A 116 -10.61 -0.46 5.31
N LYS A 117 -9.55 -0.77 4.56
CA LYS A 117 -9.54 -1.89 3.59
C LYS A 117 -9.64 -3.24 4.30
N PHE A 118 -8.92 -3.42 5.40
CA PHE A 118 -8.94 -4.64 6.21
C PHE A 118 -10.33 -4.89 6.81
N ASP A 119 -10.99 -3.86 7.32
CA ASP A 119 -12.35 -3.98 7.86
C ASP A 119 -13.36 -4.39 6.79
N ARG A 120 -13.29 -3.80 5.59
CA ARG A 120 -14.15 -4.21 4.46
C ARG A 120 -13.91 -5.66 4.07
N PHE A 121 -12.64 -6.09 4.06
CA PHE A 121 -12.28 -7.46 3.76
C PHE A 121 -12.84 -8.43 4.82
N ASN A 122 -12.64 -8.13 6.11
CA ASN A 122 -13.15 -8.94 7.21
C ASN A 122 -14.68 -9.03 7.20
N HIS A 123 -15.38 -7.94 6.95
CA HIS A 123 -16.83 -7.94 6.81
C HIS A 123 -17.29 -8.83 5.64
N THR A 124 -16.63 -8.72 4.49
CA THR A 124 -16.93 -9.56 3.32
C THR A 124 -16.67 -11.04 3.60
N LEU A 125 -15.55 -11.36 4.25
CA LEU A 125 -15.20 -12.71 4.65
C LEU A 125 -16.21 -13.28 5.64
N GLY A 126 -16.59 -12.51 6.67
CA GLY A 126 -17.61 -12.88 7.64
C GLY A 126 -18.96 -13.19 6.98
N ASN A 127 -19.40 -12.36 6.02
CA ASN A 127 -20.64 -12.60 5.27
C ASN A 127 -20.56 -13.86 4.42
N LYS A 128 -19.43 -14.12 3.73
CA LYS A 128 -19.22 -15.36 2.99
C LYS A 128 -19.23 -16.59 3.89
N MET A 129 -18.59 -16.53 5.07
CA MET A 129 -18.61 -17.63 6.03
C MET A 129 -20.02 -17.92 6.55
N ARG A 130 -20.81 -16.88 6.88
CA ARG A 130 -22.22 -17.04 7.25
C ARG A 130 -23.04 -17.69 6.14
N LEU A 131 -22.84 -17.27 4.89
CA LEU A 131 -23.51 -17.88 3.74
C LEU A 131 -23.15 -19.37 3.57
N ILE A 132 -21.88 -19.72 3.71
CA ILE A 132 -21.43 -21.12 3.64
C ILE A 132 -22.08 -21.95 4.76
N HIS A 133 -22.06 -21.44 6.00
CA HIS A 133 -22.67 -22.12 7.14
C HIS A 133 -24.19 -22.28 6.95
N SER A 134 -24.87 -21.27 6.40
CA SER A 134 -26.32 -21.33 6.13
C SER A 134 -26.71 -22.35 5.05
N ARG A 135 -25.74 -22.79 4.24
CA ARG A 135 -25.90 -23.80 3.17
C ARG A 135 -25.44 -25.20 3.59
N ASP A 136 -24.88 -25.33 4.79
CA ASP A 136 -24.60 -26.63 5.38
C ASP A 136 -25.93 -27.34 5.71
N ILE A 137 -25.95 -28.67 5.56
CA ILE A 137 -27.15 -29.46 5.82
C ILE A 137 -27.60 -29.38 7.29
N SER A 138 -26.68 -29.16 8.22
CA SER A 138 -26.98 -28.92 9.64
C SER A 138 -27.82 -27.66 9.86
N ALA A 139 -27.72 -26.67 8.97
CA ALA A 139 -28.51 -25.44 9.00
C ALA A 139 -29.85 -25.57 8.25
N SER A 140 -30.22 -26.78 7.81
CA SER A 140 -31.48 -27.02 7.10
C SER A 140 -32.69 -26.79 8.00
N THR A 141 -33.58 -25.89 7.60
CA THR A 141 -34.86 -25.66 8.29
C THR A 141 -35.84 -26.81 8.11
N ILE A 142 -35.67 -27.63 7.07
CA ILE A 142 -36.51 -28.82 6.82
C ILE A 142 -36.14 -29.92 7.82
N LEU A 143 -34.84 -30.14 8.03
CA LEU A 143 -34.32 -31.18 8.92
C LEU A 143 -34.25 -30.74 10.39
N LYS A 144 -34.49 -29.45 10.68
CA LYS A 144 -34.49 -28.93 12.04
C LYS A 144 -35.56 -29.64 12.88
N GLY A 145 -35.13 -30.27 13.96
CA GLY A 145 -36.00 -31.03 14.86
C GLY A 145 -36.30 -32.46 14.40
N GLU A 146 -35.82 -32.87 13.23
CA GLU A 146 -35.92 -34.26 12.80
C GLU A 146 -34.87 -35.13 13.54
N PRO A 147 -35.14 -36.42 13.76
CA PRO A 147 -34.18 -37.32 14.41
C PRO A 147 -32.86 -37.44 13.64
N GLU A 148 -31.73 -37.56 14.34
CA GLU A 148 -30.41 -37.76 13.72
C GLU A 148 -30.36 -38.98 12.78
N SER A 149 -31.20 -39.99 13.04
CA SER A 149 -31.35 -41.18 12.21
C SER A 149 -31.79 -40.85 10.78
N PHE A 150 -32.50 -39.73 10.56
CA PHE A 150 -32.95 -39.28 9.25
C PHE A 150 -31.75 -38.94 8.34
N LEU A 151 -30.81 -38.12 8.84
CA LEU A 151 -29.62 -37.76 8.06
C LEU A 151 -28.71 -38.97 7.83
N LYS A 152 -28.62 -39.86 8.82
CA LYS A 152 -27.90 -41.14 8.68
C LYS A 152 -28.54 -42.04 7.61
N GLN A 153 -29.87 -42.06 7.51
CA GLN A 153 -30.60 -42.80 6.49
C GLN A 153 -30.36 -42.20 5.10
N LEU A 154 -30.43 -40.87 4.94
CA LEU A 154 -30.08 -40.20 3.68
C LEU A 154 -28.65 -40.55 3.22
N LYS A 155 -27.68 -40.51 4.15
CA LYS A 155 -26.30 -40.87 3.86
C LYS A 155 -26.16 -42.34 3.42
N ARG A 156 -26.96 -43.25 4.00
CA ARG A 156 -26.99 -44.67 3.62
C ARG A 156 -27.60 -44.90 2.24
N TRP A 157 -28.64 -44.16 1.87
CA TRP A 157 -29.32 -44.31 0.57
C TRP A 157 -28.51 -43.76 -0.60
N PHE A 158 -27.88 -42.60 -0.41
CA PHE A 158 -27.25 -41.86 -1.53
C PHE A 158 -25.72 -41.79 -1.47
N SER A 159 -25.10 -42.31 -0.40
CA SER A 159 -23.65 -42.44 -0.24
C SER A 159 -22.86 -41.16 -0.56
N PHE A 160 -23.18 -40.05 0.09
CA PHE A 160 -22.48 -38.77 -0.08
C PHE A 160 -21.44 -38.49 1.01
N ASN A 161 -20.37 -37.78 0.63
CA ASN A 161 -19.33 -37.30 1.56
C ASN A 161 -19.73 -35.97 2.22
N LYS A 162 -20.26 -35.02 1.43
CA LYS A 162 -20.74 -33.71 1.88
C LYS A 162 -21.96 -33.30 1.06
N LEU A 163 -22.97 -32.71 1.70
CA LEU A 163 -24.08 -32.05 1.04
C LEU A 163 -23.97 -30.54 1.22
N THR A 164 -24.03 -29.80 0.12
CA THR A 164 -24.05 -28.34 0.12
C THR A 164 -25.32 -27.90 -0.60
N CYS A 165 -26.13 -27.08 0.06
CA CYS A 165 -27.37 -26.57 -0.50
C CYS A 165 -27.08 -25.59 -1.66
N CYS A 166 -27.48 -25.94 -2.89
CA CYS A 166 -27.36 -25.04 -4.05
C CYS A 166 -28.50 -24.01 -4.08
N TRP A 167 -29.71 -24.37 -3.65
CA TRP A 167 -30.87 -23.47 -3.60
C TRP A 167 -31.78 -23.80 -2.41
N ARG A 168 -32.30 -22.77 -1.74
CA ARG A 168 -33.32 -22.87 -0.69
C ARG A 168 -34.34 -21.75 -0.85
N ALA A 169 -35.61 -22.07 -1.10
CA ALA A 169 -36.67 -21.09 -1.35
C ALA A 169 -36.74 -19.95 -0.31
N THR A 170 -36.57 -20.25 0.98
CA THR A 170 -36.61 -19.25 2.07
C THR A 170 -35.38 -18.33 2.14
N LEU A 171 -34.27 -18.68 1.46
CA LEU A 171 -33.05 -17.88 1.41
C LEU A 171 -32.84 -17.22 0.04
N ASP A 172 -33.06 -17.99 -1.02
CA ASP A 172 -32.74 -17.62 -2.39
C ASP A 172 -33.97 -17.11 -3.17
N GLY A 173 -35.18 -17.24 -2.62
CA GLY A 173 -36.43 -16.88 -3.29
C GLY A 173 -37.06 -18.05 -4.06
N TRP A 174 -38.30 -17.84 -4.52
CA TRP A 174 -39.12 -18.87 -5.16
C TRP A 174 -39.04 -18.88 -6.70
N ASP A 175 -38.29 -17.96 -7.30
CA ASP A 175 -38.13 -17.85 -8.75
C ASP A 175 -37.29 -19.03 -9.28
N SER A 176 -37.83 -19.75 -10.27
CA SER A 176 -37.16 -20.88 -10.93
C SER A 176 -35.87 -20.45 -11.61
N ARG A 177 -35.78 -19.20 -12.09
CA ARG A 177 -34.56 -18.64 -12.66
C ARG A 177 -33.42 -18.64 -11.64
N ILE A 178 -33.69 -18.29 -10.38
CA ILE A 178 -32.67 -18.29 -9.33
C ILE A 178 -32.24 -19.71 -8.96
N PHE A 179 -33.16 -20.68 -9.05
CA PHE A 179 -32.81 -22.09 -8.92
C PHE A 179 -31.84 -22.51 -10.03
N HIS A 180 -32.15 -22.25 -11.30
CA HIS A 180 -31.31 -22.62 -12.43
C HIS A 180 -29.95 -21.91 -12.39
N GLU A 181 -29.92 -20.60 -12.11
CA GLU A 181 -28.68 -19.82 -11.90
C GLU A 181 -27.75 -20.44 -10.84
N ARG A 182 -28.30 -21.19 -9.87
CA ARG A 182 -27.54 -21.74 -8.75
C ARG A 182 -27.28 -23.23 -8.84
N CYS A 183 -28.22 -24.04 -9.31
CA CYS A 183 -28.19 -25.49 -9.19
C CYS A 183 -27.86 -26.22 -10.49
N ASP A 184 -27.90 -25.53 -11.63
CA ASP A 184 -27.56 -26.16 -12.90
C ASP A 184 -26.11 -26.66 -12.91
N GLN A 185 -25.90 -27.78 -13.60
CA GLN A 185 -24.59 -28.42 -13.78
C GLN A 185 -23.87 -28.84 -12.46
N ARG A 186 -24.55 -28.83 -11.30
CA ARG A 186 -23.96 -29.22 -10.01
C ARG A 186 -23.94 -30.73 -9.72
N GLY A 187 -24.36 -31.55 -10.68
CA GLY A 187 -24.35 -33.01 -10.60
C GLY A 187 -25.58 -33.59 -9.89
N LYS A 188 -25.38 -34.65 -9.11
CA LYS A 188 -26.46 -35.37 -8.42
C LYS A 188 -27.09 -34.51 -7.33
N THR A 189 -28.41 -34.49 -7.24
CA THR A 189 -29.12 -33.63 -6.28
C THR A 189 -30.16 -34.40 -5.48
N ILE A 190 -30.33 -33.99 -4.22
CA ILE A 190 -31.42 -34.45 -3.35
C ILE A 190 -32.33 -33.24 -3.12
N THR A 191 -33.58 -33.37 -3.51
CA THR A 191 -34.63 -32.37 -3.27
C THR A 191 -35.37 -32.75 -2.00
N LEU A 192 -35.53 -31.80 -1.09
CA LEU A 192 -36.31 -31.95 0.15
C LEU A 192 -37.40 -30.88 0.18
N VAL A 193 -38.63 -31.31 0.42
CA VAL A 193 -39.83 -30.48 0.54
C VAL A 193 -40.51 -30.82 1.85
N LYS A 194 -40.92 -29.80 2.62
CA LYS A 194 -41.65 -29.96 3.88
C LYS A 194 -43.03 -29.30 3.77
N VAL A 195 -44.09 -30.07 4.02
CA VAL A 195 -45.47 -29.58 4.07
C VAL A 195 -46.09 -30.06 5.38
N GLY A 196 -46.30 -29.12 6.31
CA GLY A 196 -46.69 -29.45 7.68
C GLY A 196 -45.66 -30.38 8.34
N LYS A 197 -46.12 -31.58 8.75
CA LYS A 197 -45.27 -32.61 9.36
C LYS A 197 -44.64 -33.57 8.35
N TYR A 198 -44.92 -33.44 7.06
CA TYR A 198 -44.48 -34.37 6.04
C TYR A 198 -43.23 -33.83 5.33
N ILE A 199 -42.21 -34.68 5.21
CA ILE A 199 -41.01 -34.42 4.42
C ILE A 199 -40.97 -35.43 3.28
N PHE A 200 -40.87 -34.95 2.06
CA PHE A 200 -40.76 -35.75 0.84
C PHE A 200 -39.86 -35.05 -0.18
N GLY A 201 -39.67 -35.65 -1.34
CA GLY A 201 -38.89 -35.05 -2.41
C GLY A 201 -38.40 -36.08 -3.42
N GLY A 202 -37.19 -35.89 -3.93
CA GLY A 202 -36.65 -36.73 -4.98
C GLY A 202 -35.13 -36.70 -5.04
N TYR A 203 -34.56 -37.67 -5.74
CA TYR A 203 -33.13 -37.75 -6.00
C TYR A 203 -32.90 -37.83 -7.50
N SER A 204 -32.07 -36.93 -8.02
CA SER A 204 -31.65 -36.95 -9.43
C SER A 204 -30.20 -37.37 -9.52
N THR A 205 -29.92 -38.34 -10.39
CA THR A 205 -28.55 -38.73 -10.77
C THR A 205 -27.96 -37.83 -11.86
N TYR A 206 -28.78 -37.01 -12.52
CA TYR A 206 -28.39 -36.07 -13.57
C TYR A 206 -28.43 -34.63 -13.05
N TYR A 207 -27.63 -33.77 -13.68
CA TYR A 207 -27.63 -32.34 -13.38
C TYR A 207 -28.89 -31.64 -13.90
N TRP A 208 -29.25 -30.51 -13.28
CA TRP A 208 -30.28 -29.59 -13.78
C TRP A 208 -29.74 -28.71 -14.90
N GLY A 209 -30.61 -28.27 -15.81
CA GLY A 209 -30.28 -27.38 -16.93
C GLY A 209 -31.52 -26.71 -17.51
#